data_AF-A0A8J4BW69-F1
#
_entry.id   AF-A0A8J4BW69-F1
#
_cell.length_a   1.000
_cell.length_b   1.000
_cell.length_c   1.000
_cell.angle_alpha   90.00
_cell.angle_beta   90.00
_cell.angle_gamma   90.00
#
_symmetry.space_group_name_H-M   'P 1'
#
loop_
_entity.id
_entity.type
_entity.pdbx_description
1 polymer ?
#
loop_
_entity_poly.entity_id
_entity_poly.type
_entity_poly.pdbx_seq_one_letter_code
_entity_poly.pdbx_strand_id
1 'polypeptide(L)'
;SDEIQSACFQIFWFCIEHNIKLVSTWIPRELNVLADELSKRDDPCDWQLHPAVFADLSQEWGPFTVDLFASDHNFQMRPYYTFFHSPGSHGVNAFSLQWPRGAWCNPPFAVISRAIAYAALHRAMVTLITPLWPGAVWWPSLIENE
;
A
#
# COMPACT_ATOMS: atom_id res chain seq x y z
N SER A 1 -15.51 -3.33 11.30
CA SER A 1 -15.65 -2.11 12.11
C SER A 1 -17.14 -1.86 12.27
N ASP A 2 -17.63 -1.91 13.51
CA ASP A 2 -19.04 -1.70 13.83
C ASP A 2 -19.54 -0.31 13.37
N GLU A 3 -18.64 0.64 13.19
CA GLU A 3 -18.93 2.00 12.73
C GLU A 3 -19.39 2.04 11.27
N ILE A 4 -18.77 1.26 10.38
CA ILE A 4 -19.16 1.18 8.96
C ILE A 4 -20.55 0.55 8.85
N GLN A 5 -20.79 -0.50 9.62
CA GLN A 5 -22.08 -1.17 9.63
C GLN A 5 -23.18 -0.26 10.20
N SER A 6 -22.87 0.48 11.26
CA SER A 6 -23.75 1.51 11.84
C SER A 6 -24.08 2.61 10.82
N ALA A 7 -23.09 3.15 10.12
CA ALA A 7 -23.29 4.16 9.09
C ALA A 7 -24.14 3.64 7.91
N CYS A 8 -23.91 2.42 7.45
CA CYS A 8 -24.73 1.77 6.43
C CYS A 8 -26.19 1.68 6.85
N PHE A 9 -26.46 1.29 8.11
CA PHE A 9 -27.82 1.25 8.64
C PHE A 9 -28.45 2.63 8.74
N GLN A 10 -27.71 3.65 9.18
CA GLN A 10 -28.22 5.02 9.24
C GLN A 10 -28.61 5.54 7.85
N ILE A 11 -27.76 5.33 6.84
CA ILE A 11 -28.05 5.71 5.45
C ILE A 11 -29.25 4.96 4.91
N PHE A 12 -29.34 3.65 5.19
CA PHE A 12 -30.47 2.82 4.77
C PHE A 12 -31.79 3.32 5.36
N TRP A 13 -31.84 3.57 6.66
CA TRP A 13 -33.04 4.07 7.33
C TRP A 13 -33.40 5.47 6.87
N PHE A 14 -32.42 6.37 6.71
CA PHE A 14 -32.63 7.70 6.13
C PHE A 14 -33.27 7.61 4.73
N CYS A 15 -32.81 6.68 3.89
CA CYS A 15 -33.38 6.49 2.57
C CYS A 15 -34.84 6.00 2.62
N ILE A 16 -35.17 5.11 3.57
CA ILE A 16 -36.55 4.66 3.79
C ILE A 16 -37.44 5.81 4.27
N GLU A 17 -37.00 6.55 5.29
CA GLU A 17 -37.76 7.65 5.90
C GLU A 17 -38.06 8.78 4.91
N HIS A 18 -37.12 9.06 4.02
CA HIS A 18 -37.24 10.13 3.02
C HIS A 18 -37.71 9.65 1.63
N ASN A 19 -38.11 8.37 1.50
CA ASN A 19 -38.52 7.77 0.24
C ASN A 19 -37.47 7.96 -0.89
N ILE A 20 -36.18 7.90 -0.53
CA ILE A 20 -35.05 8.00 -1.44
C ILE A 20 -34.77 6.61 -2.00
N LYS A 21 -34.82 6.49 -3.32
CA LYS A 21 -34.49 5.23 -4.01
C LYS A 21 -33.01 5.22 -4.39
N LEU A 22 -32.22 4.42 -3.69
CA LEU A 22 -30.85 4.09 -4.09
C LEU A 22 -30.90 3.16 -5.31
N VAL A 23 -30.30 3.60 -6.41
CA VAL A 23 -30.12 2.78 -7.61
C VAL A 23 -28.63 2.70 -7.90
N SER A 24 -28.04 1.52 -7.75
CA SER A 24 -26.71 1.26 -8.27
C SER A 24 -26.80 1.07 -9.77
N THR A 25 -26.17 1.96 -10.52
CA THR A 25 -26.05 1.80 -11.98
C THR A 25 -24.60 1.54 -12.29
N TRP A 26 -24.33 0.49 -13.06
CA TRP A 26 -23.00 0.27 -13.61
C TRP A 26 -22.76 1.31 -14.70
N ILE A 27 -21.69 2.09 -14.55
CA ILE A 27 -21.30 3.12 -15.52
C ILE A 27 -20.01 2.63 -16.21
N PRO A 28 -19.93 2.68 -17.56
CA PRO A 28 -18.70 2.40 -18.29
C PRO A 28 -17.54 3.26 -17.79
N ARG A 29 -16.33 2.70 -17.79
CA ARG A 29 -15.14 3.31 -17.20
C ARG A 29 -14.77 4.64 -17.87
N GLU A 30 -15.08 4.77 -19.15
CA GLU A 30 -14.85 5.96 -19.97
C GLU A 30 -15.71 7.14 -19.55
N LEU A 31 -16.81 6.89 -18.83
CA LEU A 31 -17.72 7.90 -18.31
C LEU A 31 -17.54 8.14 -16.81
N ASN A 32 -16.78 7.27 -16.12
CA ASN A 32 -16.47 7.39 -14.70
C ASN A 32 -15.14 8.10 -14.43
N VAL A 33 -14.57 8.81 -15.41
CA VAL A 33 -13.21 9.38 -15.35
C VAL A 33 -13.00 10.26 -14.13
N LEU A 34 -13.97 11.12 -13.79
CA LEU A 34 -13.84 12.06 -12.67
C LEU A 34 -13.79 11.35 -11.31
N ALA A 35 -14.65 10.35 -11.10
CA ALA A 35 -14.65 9.57 -9.86
C ALA A 35 -13.44 8.63 -9.80
N ASP A 36 -13.03 8.05 -10.93
CA ASP A 36 -11.81 7.24 -11.05
C ASP A 36 -10.54 8.07 -10.81
N GLU A 37 -10.50 9.34 -11.22
CA GLU A 37 -9.39 10.26 -10.95
C GLU A 37 -9.34 10.67 -9.47
N LEU A 38 -10.50 10.97 -8.88
CA LEU A 38 -10.59 11.33 -7.47
C LEU A 38 -10.30 10.14 -6.55
N SER A 39 -10.72 8.92 -6.91
CA SER A 39 -10.37 7.71 -6.15
C SER A 39 -8.89 7.31 -6.26
N LYS A 40 -8.14 7.92 -7.18
CA LYS A 40 -6.68 7.74 -7.30
C LYS A 40 -5.88 8.81 -6.55
N ARG A 41 -6.54 9.85 -6.00
CA ARG A 41 -5.87 10.94 -5.28
C ARG A 41 -5.61 10.62 -3.81
N ASP A 42 -6.55 9.93 -3.16
CA ASP A 42 -6.35 9.39 -1.82
C ASP A 42 -6.22 7.87 -1.98
N ASP A 43 -4.97 7.38 -2.05
CA ASP A 43 -4.74 5.94 -2.11
C ASP A 43 -4.91 5.38 -0.69
N PRO A 44 -5.97 4.59 -0.40
CA PRO A 44 -6.12 3.93 0.90
C PRO A 44 -4.97 2.94 1.19
N CYS A 45 -4.08 2.67 0.22
CA CYS A 45 -2.84 1.94 0.41
C CYS A 45 -1.59 2.82 0.63
N ASP A 46 -1.71 4.16 0.76
CA ASP A 46 -0.60 5.05 1.12
C ASP A 46 -0.33 5.06 2.64
N TRP A 47 -0.24 3.85 3.21
CA TRP A 47 -0.01 3.66 4.64
C TRP A 47 1.47 3.80 4.99
N GLN A 48 1.75 4.37 6.16
CA GLN A 48 3.10 4.50 6.69
C GLN A 48 3.21 3.72 8.00
N LEU A 49 4.32 3.01 8.20
CA LEU A 49 4.64 2.50 9.53
C LEU A 49 4.88 3.68 10.47
N HIS A 50 4.39 3.59 11.72
CA HIS A 50 4.58 4.69 12.68
C HIS A 50 6.08 5.06 12.81
N PRO A 51 6.46 6.35 12.74
CA PRO A 51 7.86 6.77 12.69
C PRO A 51 8.74 6.24 13.83
N ALA A 52 8.19 6.12 15.04
CA ALA A 52 8.91 5.53 16.17
C ALA A 52 9.25 4.04 15.93
N VAL A 53 8.32 3.26 15.39
CA VAL A 53 8.54 1.85 15.08
C VAL A 53 9.57 1.72 13.96
N PHE A 54 9.48 2.57 12.93
CA PHE A 54 10.51 2.61 11.89
C PHE A 54 11.89 2.96 12.45
N ALA A 55 11.98 3.90 13.39
CA ALA A 55 13.24 4.24 14.04
C ALA A 55 13.83 3.05 14.82
N ASP A 56 13.01 2.33 15.57
CA ASP A 56 13.42 1.13 16.31
C ASP A 56 13.93 0.05 15.34
N LEU A 57 13.20 -0.21 14.25
CA LEU A 57 13.59 -1.17 13.22
C LEU A 57 14.85 -0.75 12.46
N SER A 58 15.01 0.55 12.21
CA SER A 58 16.22 1.09 11.60
C SER A 58 17.43 0.98 12.53
N GLN A 59 17.23 0.97 13.84
CA GLN A 59 18.31 0.73 14.80
C GLN A 59 18.71 -0.75 14.83
N GLU A 60 17.75 -1.67 14.69
CA GLU A 60 18.00 -3.11 14.75
C GLU A 60 18.53 -3.69 13.43
N TRP A 61 17.91 -3.31 12.30
CA TRP A 61 18.18 -3.90 10.98
C TRP A 61 18.69 -2.90 9.93
N GLY A 62 18.78 -1.62 10.28
CA GLY A 62 19.32 -0.57 9.42
C GLY A 62 20.83 -0.36 9.56
N PRO A 63 21.37 0.77 9.04
CA PRO A 63 20.64 1.80 8.29
C PRO A 63 20.15 1.27 6.94
N PHE A 64 18.92 1.62 6.59
CA PHE A 64 18.35 1.26 5.30
C PHE A 64 18.93 2.13 4.18
N THR A 65 18.95 1.60 2.95
CA THR A 65 19.60 2.26 1.80
C THR A 65 18.64 3.02 0.89
N VAL A 66 17.38 2.61 0.81
CA VAL A 66 16.32 3.28 0.05
C VAL A 66 14.95 2.81 0.56
N ASP A 67 13.96 3.70 0.53
CA ASP A 67 12.55 3.34 0.70
C ASP A 67 11.92 2.98 -0.67
N LEU A 68 11.56 1.71 -0.87
CA LEU A 68 11.16 1.20 -2.18
C LEU A 68 9.72 1.58 -2.58
N PHE A 69 8.83 1.81 -1.62
CA PHE A 69 7.40 1.90 -1.89
C PHE A 69 6.79 3.08 -1.13
N ALA A 70 7.24 4.28 -1.46
CA ALA A 70 6.80 5.51 -0.81
C ALA A 70 6.14 6.49 -1.79
N SER A 71 5.59 7.55 -1.24
CA SER A 71 5.10 8.75 -1.90
C SER A 71 5.88 9.96 -1.37
N ASP A 72 5.57 11.15 -1.87
CA ASP A 72 6.13 12.41 -1.37
C ASP A 72 5.66 12.80 0.04
N HIS A 73 4.64 12.12 0.57
CA HIS A 73 4.04 12.43 1.86
C HIS A 73 4.20 11.30 2.90
N ASN A 74 4.63 10.10 2.53
CA ASN A 74 4.82 8.99 3.48
C ASN A 74 6.22 8.34 3.49
N PHE A 75 7.20 8.88 2.74
CA PHE A 75 8.56 8.34 2.78
C PHE A 75 9.12 8.35 4.22
N GLN A 76 9.79 7.28 4.61
CA GLN A 76 10.41 7.18 5.95
C GLN A 76 11.90 7.55 5.93
N MET A 77 12.50 7.58 4.74
CA MET A 77 13.89 7.94 4.53
C MET A 77 14.15 8.46 3.12
N ARG A 78 15.35 9.01 2.90
CA ARG A 78 15.88 9.31 1.57
C ARG A 78 17.11 8.44 1.30
N PRO A 79 17.33 7.97 0.06
CA PRO A 79 16.45 8.11 -1.11
C PRO A 79 15.15 7.29 -0.99
N TYR A 80 14.13 7.62 -1.79
CA TYR A 80 12.88 6.85 -1.90
C TYR A 80 12.38 6.75 -3.34
N TYR A 81 11.62 5.70 -3.64
CA TYR A 81 11.00 5.45 -4.93
C TYR A 81 9.48 5.58 -4.85
N THR A 82 8.89 6.09 -5.93
CA THR A 82 7.46 6.35 -6.03
C THR A 82 6.80 5.50 -7.11
N PHE A 83 5.51 5.17 -6.97
CA PHE A 83 4.83 4.38 -7.99
C PHE A 83 4.65 5.17 -9.30
N PHE A 84 4.29 6.45 -9.19
CA PHE A 84 4.26 7.42 -10.29
C PHE A 84 5.34 8.49 -10.08
N HIS A 85 5.67 9.22 -11.15
CA HIS A 85 6.62 10.32 -11.05
C HIS A 85 6.14 11.37 -10.04
N SER A 86 6.97 11.68 -9.04
CA SER A 86 6.73 12.75 -8.08
C SER A 86 8.02 13.56 -7.87
N PRO A 87 7.94 14.90 -7.72
CA PRO A 87 9.10 15.72 -7.42
C PRO A 87 9.86 15.23 -6.18
N GLY A 88 11.17 15.02 -6.32
CA GLY A 88 12.04 14.63 -5.20
C GLY A 88 12.12 13.12 -4.93
N SER A 89 11.44 12.28 -5.71
CA SER A 89 11.71 10.84 -5.73
C SER A 89 13.02 10.55 -6.46
N HIS A 90 13.72 9.51 -6.02
CA HIS A 90 14.99 9.08 -6.62
C HIS A 90 14.79 8.03 -7.72
N GLY A 91 13.56 7.54 -7.86
CA GLY A 91 13.20 6.51 -8.81
C GLY A 91 11.69 6.37 -8.91
N VAL A 92 11.23 5.90 -10.07
CA VAL A 92 9.83 5.63 -10.33
C VAL A 92 9.68 4.13 -10.56
N ASN A 93 8.63 3.55 -9.99
CA ASN A 93 8.32 2.13 -10.03
C ASN A 93 9.50 1.25 -9.58
N ALA A 94 9.54 0.90 -8.30
CA ALA A 94 10.59 0.04 -7.75
C ALA A 94 10.76 -1.30 -8.49
N PHE A 95 9.71 -1.84 -9.12
CA PHE A 95 9.79 -3.08 -9.90
C PHE A 95 10.53 -2.92 -11.24
N SER A 96 10.84 -1.70 -11.66
CA SER A 96 11.71 -1.43 -12.83
C SER A 96 13.15 -1.11 -12.44
N LEU A 97 13.48 -1.14 -11.15
CA LEU A 97 14.77 -0.74 -10.62
C LEU A 97 15.44 -1.91 -9.90
N GLN A 98 16.77 -1.96 -9.95
CA GLN A 98 17.52 -2.89 -9.11
C GLN A 98 17.41 -2.46 -7.64
N TRP A 99 17.05 -3.39 -6.77
CA TRP A 99 16.93 -3.11 -5.33
C TRP A 99 18.32 -3.20 -4.69
N PRO A 100 18.81 -2.11 -4.08
CA PRO A 100 20.07 -2.16 -3.34
C PRO A 100 19.92 -3.05 -2.11
N ARG A 101 21.05 -3.58 -1.62
CA ARG A 101 21.08 -4.35 -0.38
C ARG A 101 20.64 -3.46 0.79
N GLY A 102 19.82 -4.01 1.70
CA GLY A 102 19.34 -3.28 2.88
C GLY A 102 18.26 -2.24 2.56
N ALA A 103 17.49 -2.43 1.49
CA ALA A 103 16.38 -1.55 1.17
C ALA A 103 15.20 -1.78 2.14
N TRP A 104 14.51 -0.69 2.47
CA TRP A 104 13.25 -0.70 3.21
C TRP A 104 12.08 -0.97 2.26
N CYS A 105 11.27 -1.97 2.59
CA CYS A 105 10.21 -2.46 1.72
C CYS A 105 8.88 -2.45 2.48
N ASN A 106 8.14 -1.34 2.36
CA ASN A 106 6.81 -1.16 2.95
C ASN A 106 5.72 -1.07 1.86
N PRO A 107 5.47 -2.14 1.08
CA PRO A 107 4.61 -2.07 -0.09
C PRO A 107 3.13 -1.84 0.25
N PRO A 108 2.36 -1.22 -0.67
CA PRO A 108 0.91 -1.36 -0.71
C PRO A 108 0.49 -2.82 -0.62
N PHE A 109 -0.57 -3.11 0.15
CA PHE A 109 -0.98 -4.51 0.41
C PHE A 109 -1.25 -5.31 -0.87
N ALA A 110 -1.78 -4.65 -1.90
CA ALA A 110 -2.08 -5.24 -3.20
C ALA A 110 -0.83 -5.77 -3.96
N VAL A 111 0.37 -5.27 -3.64
CA VAL A 111 1.61 -5.65 -4.35
C VAL A 111 2.59 -6.45 -3.50
N ILE A 112 2.23 -6.87 -2.28
CA ILE A 112 3.10 -7.69 -1.41
C ILE A 112 3.56 -8.96 -2.13
N SER A 113 2.65 -9.73 -2.74
CA SER A 113 3.00 -10.94 -3.50
C SER A 113 4.03 -10.67 -4.58
N ARG A 114 3.88 -9.54 -5.29
CA ARG A 114 4.79 -9.13 -6.35
C ARG A 114 6.14 -8.69 -5.78
N ALA A 115 6.15 -7.99 -4.64
CA ALA A 115 7.36 -7.58 -3.93
C ALA A 115 8.20 -8.80 -3.50
N ILE A 116 7.55 -9.81 -2.91
CA ILE A 116 8.20 -11.06 -2.51
C ILE A 116 8.75 -11.80 -3.73
N ALA A 117 7.94 -11.97 -4.78
CA ALA A 117 8.37 -12.63 -6.01
C ALA A 117 9.55 -11.90 -6.68
N TYR A 118 9.52 -10.57 -6.70
CA TYR A 118 10.60 -9.75 -7.24
C TYR A 118 11.89 -9.91 -6.43
N ALA A 119 11.79 -9.84 -5.09
CA ALA A 119 12.93 -10.02 -4.21
C ALA A 119 13.57 -11.41 -4.38
N ALA A 120 12.75 -12.46 -4.41
CA ALA A 120 13.22 -13.83 -4.61
C ALA A 120 13.92 -14.01 -5.97
N LEU A 121 13.29 -13.53 -7.06
CA LEU A 121 13.84 -13.63 -8.41
C LEU A 121 15.21 -12.94 -8.53
N HIS A 122 15.36 -11.77 -7.92
CA HIS A 122 16.58 -10.97 -8.00
C HIS A 122 17.56 -11.23 -6.84
N ARG A 123 17.24 -12.17 -5.93
CA ARG A 123 18.00 -12.42 -4.69
C ARG A 123 18.26 -11.13 -3.90
N ALA A 124 17.26 -10.24 -3.87
CA ALA A 124 17.35 -8.97 -3.17
C ALA A 124 17.27 -9.20 -1.66
N MET A 125 18.13 -8.52 -0.90
CA MET A 125 18.11 -8.53 0.56
C MET A 125 17.47 -7.24 1.05
N VAL A 126 16.24 -7.34 1.54
CA VAL A 126 15.41 -6.20 1.95
C VAL A 126 14.73 -6.48 3.29
N THR A 127 14.38 -5.42 4.00
CA THR A 127 13.50 -5.51 5.17
C THR A 127 12.08 -5.27 4.71
N LEU A 128 11.29 -6.34 4.63
CA LEU A 128 9.90 -6.32 4.18
C LEU A 128 8.95 -6.22 5.37
N ILE A 129 8.05 -5.24 5.33
CA ILE A 129 6.94 -5.14 6.28
C ILE A 129 5.66 -5.66 5.62
N THR A 130 4.99 -6.57 6.30
CA THR A 130 3.70 -7.10 5.91
C THR A 130 2.78 -7.23 7.11
N PRO A 131 1.45 -7.12 6.93
CA PRO A 131 0.51 -7.46 7.99
C PRO A 131 0.59 -8.96 8.36
N LEU A 132 0.24 -9.30 9.59
CA LEU A 132 0.16 -10.70 10.02
C LEU A 132 -1.12 -11.35 9.47
N TRP A 133 -1.09 -11.87 8.23
CA TRP A 133 -2.25 -12.46 7.55
C TRP A 133 -2.00 -13.89 7.10
N PRO A 134 -2.23 -14.90 7.95
CA PRO A 134 -2.00 -16.31 7.60
C PRO A 134 -2.78 -16.84 6.39
N GLY A 135 -3.94 -16.25 6.09
CA GLY A 135 -4.76 -16.60 4.93
C GLY A 135 -4.34 -15.94 3.61
N ALA A 136 -3.33 -15.08 3.63
CA ALA A 136 -2.86 -14.40 2.42
C ALA A 136 -2.10 -15.36 1.50
N VAL A 137 -2.28 -15.22 0.18
CA VAL A 137 -1.63 -16.08 -0.83
C VAL A 137 -0.10 -16.05 -0.73
N TRP A 138 0.46 -14.93 -0.28
CA TRP A 138 1.90 -14.74 -0.12
C TRP A 138 2.45 -15.20 1.25
N TRP A 139 1.59 -15.51 2.22
CA TRP A 139 2.00 -15.90 3.56
C TRP A 139 2.92 -17.13 3.59
N PRO A 140 2.63 -18.23 2.86
CA PRO A 140 3.51 -19.39 2.81
C PRO A 140 4.95 -19.07 2.38
N SER A 141 5.12 -18.08 1.50
CA SER A 141 6.44 -17.67 1.01
C SER A 141 7.31 -16.94 2.04
N LEU A 142 6.74 -16.52 3.17
CA LEU A 142 7.46 -15.83 4.25
C LEU A 142 7.78 -16.73 5.45
N ILE A 143 7.05 -17.84 5.61
CA ILE A 143 7.13 -18.70 6.79
C ILE A 143 7.99 -19.96 6.58
N GLU A 144 8.51 -20.20 5.37
CA GLU A 144 9.41 -21.33 5.12
C GLU A 144 10.88 -20.96 5.35
N ASN A 145 11.45 -21.48 6.44
CA ASN A 145 12.78 -22.12 6.56
C ASN A 145 12.98 -22.57 8.03
N GLU A 146 12.46 -23.74 8.39
CA GLU A 146 13.11 -24.65 9.36
C GLU A 146 13.70 -25.84 8.60
#